data_AF-A0A0G2FDF3-F1
#
_entry.id   AF-A0A0G2FDF3-F1
#
_cell.length_a   1.000
_cell.length_b   1.000
_cell.length_c   1.000
_cell.angle_alpha   90.00
_cell.angle_beta   90.00
_cell.angle_gamma   90.00
#
_symmetry.space_group_name_H-M   'P 1'
#
loop_
_entity.id
_entity.type
_entity.pdbx_description
1 polymer ?
#
loop_
_entity_poly.entity_id
_entity_poly.type
_entity_poly.pdbx_seq_one_letter_code
_entity_poly.pdbx_strand_id
1 'polypeptide(L)'
;MKMRREPGLIWPFLESYRKKVGELPCNAWIHSISLPEAVQMATFHTSTVEPLVEQYVSWALANLGTSVKQTALSRTEVMRIQRAMYRFQIVCDVFGNRLTHGNLSTNRPRHLGCLRFLSGYEPWEIEEILCINAFFQEQYEQRISQVADDLNPDSRRFHGSPPLGGPEDAVDLGLGRTRYFFNNFLVSQGLPLLASVLRIQDREELAGTLLANMHHSASDTWLDDITGNTDMHERWERSYSKRDAAQDEGRPMPFQGDELGSPPLAWVLIWGEAYSNLFGIFIPKPLRRWGYIMWDARRLEETGAKDVLMREWYEMWQGGDYRDSLRAWNHRG
;
A
#
# COMPACT_ATOMS: atom_id res chain seq x y z
N MET A 1 32.56 13.54 -12.17
CA MET A 1 33.02 12.27 -11.58
C MET A 1 31.79 11.58 -11.00
N LYS A 2 31.23 10.61 -11.74
CA LYS A 2 29.92 9.98 -11.47
C LYS A 2 30.02 9.04 -10.27
N MET A 3 29.35 9.36 -9.16
CA MET A 3 29.17 8.43 -8.05
C MET A 3 28.23 7.30 -8.50
N ARG A 4 28.79 6.12 -8.73
CA ARG A 4 28.05 4.86 -8.68
C ARG A 4 27.65 4.62 -7.21
N ARG A 5 26.42 4.91 -6.83
CA ARG A 5 25.84 4.52 -5.53
C ARG A 5 24.40 4.15 -5.82
N GLU A 6 24.00 2.89 -5.64
CA GLU A 6 22.57 2.57 -5.43
C GLU A 6 22.31 1.13 -4.96
N PRO A 7 22.87 0.04 -5.54
CA PRO A 7 22.62 -1.30 -5.01
C PRO A 7 23.33 -1.60 -3.67
N GLY A 8 24.50 -1.00 -3.45
CA GLY A 8 25.35 -1.26 -2.28
C GLY A 8 24.91 -0.57 -0.98
N LEU A 9 23.86 0.27 -1.01
CA LEU A 9 23.36 1.00 0.17
C LEU A 9 22.01 0.48 0.66
N ILE A 10 21.16 -0.02 -0.24
CA ILE A 10 19.81 -0.49 0.12
C ILE A 10 19.89 -1.73 1.02
N TRP A 11 20.67 -2.76 0.67
CA TRP A 11 20.76 -3.98 1.48
C TRP A 11 21.36 -3.77 2.87
N PRO A 12 22.49 -3.04 3.03
CA PRO A 12 22.98 -2.70 4.37
C PRO A 12 21.99 -1.85 5.17
N PHE A 13 21.27 -0.93 4.53
CA PHE A 13 20.20 -0.17 5.17
C PHE A 13 19.08 -1.09 5.65
N LEU A 14 18.58 -2.01 4.82
CA LEU A 14 17.49 -2.92 5.19
C LEU A 14 17.90 -3.87 6.32
N GLU A 15 19.13 -4.39 6.30
CA GLU A 15 19.66 -5.21 7.39
C GLU A 15 19.78 -4.41 8.69
N SER A 16 20.27 -3.17 8.61
CA SER A 16 20.34 -2.28 9.78
C SER A 16 18.96 -1.92 10.31
N TYR A 17 18.01 -1.61 9.42
CA TYR A 17 16.64 -1.28 9.75
C TYR A 17 15.96 -2.46 10.47
N ARG A 18 16.07 -3.68 9.94
CA ARG A 18 15.49 -4.88 10.57
C ARG A 18 16.06 -5.15 11.96
N LYS A 19 17.36 -4.96 12.17
CA LYS A 19 17.98 -5.09 13.51
C LYS A 19 17.46 -4.01 14.46
N LYS A 20 17.39 -2.76 14.01
CA LYS A 20 16.98 -1.61 14.83
C LYS A 20 15.50 -1.62 15.24
N VAL A 21 14.61 -2.12 14.39
CA VAL A 21 13.16 -2.23 14.68
C VAL A 21 12.89 -3.14 15.90
N GLY A 22 13.81 -4.07 16.23
CA GLY A 22 13.70 -4.93 17.40
C GLY A 22 14.45 -4.45 18.65
N GLU A 23 15.33 -3.45 18.56
CA GLU A 23 16.36 -3.21 19.58
C GLU A 23 16.36 -1.80 20.19
N LEU A 24 15.72 -0.79 19.59
CA LEU A 24 15.84 0.59 20.08
C LEU A 24 14.88 0.89 21.24
N PRO A 25 15.39 1.16 22.47
CA PRO A 25 14.56 1.75 23.50
C PRO A 25 14.11 3.14 23.05
N CYS A 26 12.82 3.46 23.24
CA CYS A 26 12.21 4.73 22.84
C CYS A 26 12.99 5.98 23.31
N ASN A 27 13.82 5.85 24.35
CA ASN A 27 14.52 6.98 24.97
C ASN A 27 15.92 7.22 24.40
N ALA A 28 16.55 6.21 23.77
CA ALA A 28 17.94 6.33 23.33
C ALA A 28 18.10 7.14 22.03
N TRP A 29 17.13 7.05 21.12
CA TRP A 29 17.20 7.72 19.83
C TRP A 29 16.90 9.23 19.92
N ILE A 30 16.08 9.66 20.89
CA ILE A 30 15.74 11.07 21.11
C ILE A 30 16.98 11.90 21.46
N HIS A 31 17.98 11.29 22.11
CA HIS A 31 19.25 11.97 22.38
C HIS A 31 20.21 11.98 21.19
N SER A 32 19.91 11.21 20.14
CA SER A 32 20.74 11.12 18.93
C SER A 32 20.24 11.98 17.76
N ILE A 33 19.03 12.54 17.86
CA ILE A 33 18.45 13.39 16.81
C ILE A 33 18.90 14.84 16.96
N SER A 34 19.31 15.46 15.86
CA SER A 34 19.62 16.88 15.82
C SER A 34 18.35 17.73 15.81
N LEU A 35 18.45 19.00 16.23
CA LEU A 35 17.30 19.92 16.18
C LEU A 35 16.71 20.07 14.75
N PRO A 36 17.51 20.22 13.67
CA PRO A 36 16.96 20.27 12.32
C PRO A 36 16.20 19.01 11.91
N GLU A 37 16.68 17.82 12.29
CA GLU A 37 15.99 16.56 12.03
C GLU A 37 14.67 16.46 12.82
N ALA A 38 14.68 16.88 14.09
CA ALA A 38 13.47 16.92 14.92
C ALA A 38 12.42 17.88 14.34
N VAL A 39 12.84 19.06 13.88
CA VAL A 39 11.95 20.03 13.21
C VAL A 39 11.39 19.44 11.92
N GLN A 40 12.21 18.76 11.11
CA GLN A 40 11.74 18.11 9.88
C GLN A 40 10.74 16.99 10.17
N MET A 41 11.00 16.14 11.17
CA MET A 41 10.07 15.09 11.60
C MET A 41 8.74 15.67 12.08
N ALA A 42 8.79 16.70 12.93
CA ALA A 42 7.59 17.37 13.40
C ALA A 42 6.80 18.01 12.26
N THR A 43 7.48 18.70 11.34
CA THR A 43 6.86 19.33 10.17
C THR A 43 6.23 18.29 9.25
N PHE A 44 6.92 17.18 8.98
CA PHE A 44 6.38 16.08 8.19
C PHE A 44 5.13 15.48 8.85
N HIS A 45 5.17 15.27 10.17
CA HIS A 45 4.03 14.74 10.90
C HIS A 45 2.81 15.66 10.81
N THR A 46 2.96 16.93 11.18
CA THR A 46 1.83 17.86 11.30
C THR A 46 1.33 18.37 9.95
N SER A 47 2.23 18.56 8.99
CA SER A 47 1.88 19.14 7.68
C SER A 47 1.56 18.10 6.61
N THR A 48 1.86 16.81 6.84
CA THR A 48 1.65 15.74 5.85
C THR A 48 0.88 14.57 6.44
N VAL A 49 1.36 13.96 7.54
CA VAL A 49 0.76 12.73 8.08
C VAL A 49 -0.62 13.00 8.70
N GLU A 50 -0.74 13.96 9.62
CA GLU A 50 -2.02 14.25 10.29
C GLU A 50 -3.16 14.58 9.29
N PRO A 51 -2.98 15.48 8.31
CA PRO A 51 -4.05 15.77 7.34
C PRO A 51 -4.41 14.59 6.44
N LEU A 52 -3.45 13.70 6.14
CA LEU A 52 -3.72 12.49 5.36
C LEU A 52 -4.41 11.42 6.21
N VAL A 53 -4.13 11.34 7.50
CA VAL A 53 -4.85 10.44 8.43
C VAL A 53 -6.33 10.83 8.47
N GLU A 54 -6.64 12.11 8.61
CA GLU A 54 -8.04 12.58 8.61
C GLU A 54 -8.76 12.24 7.30
N GLN A 55 -8.11 12.46 6.15
CA GLN A 55 -8.67 12.14 4.84
C GLN A 55 -8.84 10.63 4.63
N TYR A 56 -7.85 9.83 5.05
CA TYR A 56 -7.92 8.38 5.00
C TYR A 56 -9.08 7.85 5.83
N VAL A 57 -9.25 8.34 7.06
CA VAL A 57 -10.33 7.91 7.96
C VAL A 57 -11.70 8.26 7.36
N SER A 58 -11.84 9.48 6.83
CA SER A 58 -13.07 9.90 6.16
C SER A 58 -13.41 9.01 4.97
N TRP A 59 -12.42 8.76 4.10
CA TRP A 59 -12.57 7.88 2.94
C TRP A 59 -12.88 6.43 3.32
N ALA A 60 -12.17 5.86 4.28
CA ALA A 60 -12.32 4.47 4.66
C ALA A 60 -13.67 4.22 5.35
N LEU A 61 -14.11 5.10 6.24
CA LEU A 61 -15.42 4.99 6.87
C LEU A 61 -16.55 5.20 5.85
N ALA A 62 -16.39 6.13 4.89
CA ALA A 62 -17.37 6.29 3.82
C ALA A 62 -17.51 5.01 2.97
N ASN A 63 -16.41 4.32 2.66
CA ASN A 63 -16.44 3.03 1.95
C ASN A 63 -17.06 1.90 2.79
N LEU A 64 -17.02 2.00 4.11
CA LEU A 64 -17.76 1.09 5.01
C LEU A 64 -19.26 1.40 5.06
N GLY A 65 -19.72 2.53 4.50
CA GLY A 65 -21.08 3.03 4.68
C GLY A 65 -21.32 3.69 6.05
N THR A 66 -20.26 4.02 6.78
CA THR A 66 -20.28 4.64 8.11
C THR A 66 -19.86 6.11 8.02
N SER A 67 -20.49 6.99 8.81
CA SER A 67 -20.05 8.39 8.88
C SER A 67 -19.03 8.59 10.01
N VAL A 68 -17.97 9.39 9.76
CA VAL A 68 -16.97 9.81 10.78
C VAL A 68 -17.62 10.40 12.04
N LYS A 69 -18.82 10.99 11.91
CA LYS A 69 -19.56 11.58 13.03
C LYS A 69 -20.03 10.56 14.08
N GLN A 70 -19.90 9.25 13.81
CA GLN A 70 -20.49 8.22 14.66
C GLN A 70 -19.61 7.82 15.86
N THR A 71 -18.27 7.93 15.81
CA THR A 71 -17.40 7.72 17.00
C THR A 71 -16.00 8.29 16.80
N ALA A 72 -15.40 8.85 17.85
CA ALA A 72 -13.99 9.24 17.85
C ALA A 72 -13.08 8.02 17.63
N LEU A 73 -11.93 8.20 16.99
CA LEU A 73 -10.93 7.14 16.84
C LEU A 73 -10.29 6.80 18.17
N SER A 74 -10.05 5.51 18.39
CA SER A 74 -9.23 5.08 19.53
C SER A 74 -7.77 5.48 19.30
N ARG A 75 -6.99 5.53 20.39
CA ARG A 75 -5.53 5.74 20.30
C ARG A 75 -4.86 4.66 19.45
N THR A 76 -5.31 3.41 19.56
CA THR A 76 -4.74 2.28 18.82
C THR A 76 -5.01 2.43 17.32
N GLU A 77 -6.22 2.82 16.93
CA GLU A 77 -6.59 3.06 15.52
C GLU A 77 -5.75 4.18 14.90
N VAL A 78 -5.64 5.33 15.59
CA VAL A 78 -4.80 6.45 15.13
C VAL A 78 -3.35 6.00 14.94
N MET A 79 -2.81 5.27 15.92
CA MET A 79 -1.43 4.78 15.88
C MET A 79 -1.20 3.74 14.78
N ARG A 80 -2.15 2.82 14.50
CA ARG A 80 -2.06 1.88 13.37
C ARG A 80 -2.02 2.63 12.04
N ILE A 81 -2.93 3.59 11.82
CA ILE A 81 -2.99 4.36 10.57
C ILE A 81 -1.72 5.20 10.37
N GLN A 82 -1.28 5.92 11.41
CA GLN A 82 -0.03 6.70 11.35
C GLN A 82 1.19 5.81 11.07
N ARG A 83 1.29 4.66 11.73
CA ARG A 83 2.36 3.68 11.50
C ARG A 83 2.33 3.15 10.07
N ALA A 84 1.15 2.84 9.53
CA ALA A 84 0.97 2.40 8.15
C ALA A 84 1.43 3.47 7.16
N MET A 85 1.05 4.74 7.39
CA MET A 85 1.48 5.90 6.61
C MET A 85 3.01 6.06 6.60
N TYR A 86 3.66 5.95 7.76
CA TYR A 86 5.12 6.00 7.84
C TYR A 86 5.80 4.82 7.13
N ARG A 87 5.29 3.60 7.30
CA ARG A 87 5.82 2.41 6.62
C ARG A 87 5.65 2.51 5.11
N PHE A 88 4.50 2.99 4.64
CA PHE A 88 4.26 3.27 3.23
C PHE A 88 5.25 4.32 2.70
N GLN A 89 5.50 5.41 3.43
CA GLN A 89 6.51 6.40 3.05
C GLN A 89 7.91 5.78 2.92
N ILE A 90 8.32 4.93 3.86
CA ILE A 90 9.60 4.22 3.79
C ILE A 90 9.67 3.33 2.55
N VAL A 91 8.59 2.62 2.21
CA VAL A 91 8.52 1.85 0.96
C VAL A 91 8.72 2.75 -0.26
N CYS A 92 8.06 3.91 -0.31
CA CYS A 92 8.23 4.88 -1.39
C CYS A 92 9.66 5.44 -1.48
N ASP A 93 10.29 5.75 -0.35
CA ASP A 93 11.65 6.30 -0.35
C ASP A 93 12.72 5.27 -0.78
N VAL A 94 12.53 4.00 -0.43
CA VAL A 94 13.48 2.93 -0.79
C VAL A 94 13.22 2.35 -2.18
N PHE A 95 11.95 2.09 -2.51
CA PHE A 95 11.54 1.35 -3.71
C PHE A 95 10.76 2.18 -4.73
N GLY A 96 10.33 3.39 -4.38
CA GLY A 96 9.57 4.27 -5.27
C GLY A 96 10.40 4.89 -6.38
N ASN A 97 9.70 5.50 -7.35
CA ASN A 97 10.33 5.96 -8.58
C ASN A 97 11.07 7.32 -8.46
N ARG A 98 11.30 7.82 -7.24
CA ARG A 98 12.08 9.03 -6.95
C ARG A 98 13.58 8.90 -7.27
N LEU A 99 14.10 7.68 -7.37
CA LEU A 99 15.49 7.42 -7.77
C LEU A 99 15.61 7.55 -9.31
N THR A 100 15.59 8.80 -9.80
CA THR A 100 15.68 9.14 -11.23
C THR A 100 17.11 9.10 -11.80
N HIS A 101 18.09 8.59 -11.06
CA HIS A 101 19.49 8.55 -11.48
C HIS A 101 20.02 7.15 -11.76
N GLY A 102 19.48 6.55 -12.82
CA GLY A 102 20.26 5.68 -13.70
C GLY A 102 19.64 4.31 -13.93
N ASN A 103 19.36 4.01 -15.19
CA ASN A 103 19.37 2.68 -15.84
C ASN A 103 18.79 1.45 -15.08
N LEU A 104 18.01 1.62 -14.01
CA LEU A 104 17.31 0.55 -13.33
C LEU A 104 15.92 0.31 -13.92
N SER A 105 15.58 0.96 -15.03
CA SER A 105 14.23 1.01 -15.63
C SER A 105 13.68 -0.32 -16.15
N THR A 106 14.25 -1.47 -15.78
CA THR A 106 13.74 -2.80 -16.15
C THR A 106 14.06 -3.90 -15.11
N ASN A 107 14.61 -3.59 -13.94
CA ASN A 107 15.23 -4.62 -13.11
C ASN A 107 14.29 -5.19 -12.02
N ARG A 108 13.71 -6.38 -12.30
CA ARG A 108 13.16 -7.36 -11.31
C ARG A 108 13.87 -7.42 -9.95
N PRO A 109 15.21 -7.23 -9.82
CA PRO A 109 15.88 -7.09 -8.52
C PRO A 109 15.21 -6.13 -7.53
N ARG A 110 14.54 -5.08 -8.00
CA ARG A 110 13.87 -4.10 -7.13
C ARG A 110 12.56 -4.64 -6.55
N HIS A 111 11.80 -5.42 -7.31
CA HIS A 111 10.49 -5.97 -6.90
C HIS A 111 10.67 -7.05 -5.84
N LEU A 112 11.56 -8.01 -6.09
CA LEU A 112 11.94 -9.02 -5.11
C LEU A 112 12.56 -8.39 -3.86
N GLY A 113 13.31 -7.30 -4.04
CA GLY A 113 13.81 -6.47 -2.95
C GLY A 113 12.71 -5.90 -2.07
N CYS A 114 11.70 -5.29 -2.69
CA CYS A 114 10.53 -4.74 -2.03
C CYS A 114 9.74 -5.83 -1.31
N LEU A 115 9.46 -6.96 -1.97
CA LEU A 115 8.77 -8.08 -1.36
C LEU A 115 9.53 -8.67 -0.17
N ARG A 116 10.87 -8.79 -0.26
CA ARG A 116 11.71 -9.22 0.86
C ARG A 116 11.68 -8.24 2.03
N PHE A 117 11.64 -6.94 1.73
CA PHE A 117 11.47 -5.91 2.75
C PHE A 117 10.12 -6.04 3.46
N LEU A 118 9.03 -6.14 2.68
CA LEU A 118 7.67 -6.33 3.21
C LEU A 118 7.59 -7.59 4.05
N SER A 119 8.20 -8.69 3.61
CA SER A 119 8.28 -9.97 4.34
C SER A 119 9.06 -9.87 5.67
N GLY A 120 9.64 -8.72 6.00
CA GLY A 120 10.15 -8.42 7.34
C GLY A 120 9.07 -8.15 8.38
N TYR A 121 7.94 -7.60 7.97
CA TYR A 121 6.82 -7.28 8.86
C TYR A 121 5.93 -8.50 9.12
N GLU A 122 5.04 -8.37 10.10
CA GLU A 122 3.94 -9.32 10.21
C GLU A 122 2.92 -9.13 9.07
N PRO A 123 2.23 -10.18 8.64
CA PRO A 123 1.32 -10.14 7.48
C PRO A 123 0.22 -9.07 7.56
N TRP A 124 -0.36 -8.86 8.75
CA TRP A 124 -1.34 -7.80 8.96
C TRP A 124 -0.75 -6.40 8.84
N GLU A 125 0.51 -6.21 9.20
CA GLU A 125 1.22 -4.93 9.05
C GLU A 125 1.53 -4.63 7.57
N ILE A 126 1.68 -5.66 6.73
CA ILE A 126 1.78 -5.50 5.28
C ILE A 126 0.43 -5.06 4.73
N GLU A 127 -0.67 -5.65 5.20
CA GLU A 127 -2.01 -5.23 4.80
C GLU A 127 -2.36 -3.81 5.30
N GLU A 128 -1.82 -3.37 6.44
CA GLU A 128 -1.89 -1.95 6.84
C GLU A 128 -1.32 -1.05 5.73
N ILE A 129 -0.13 -1.38 5.20
CA ILE A 129 0.51 -0.63 4.10
C ILE A 129 -0.33 -0.70 2.82
N LEU A 130 -0.89 -1.88 2.51
CA LEU A 130 -1.71 -2.06 1.30
C LEU A 130 -3.05 -1.33 1.38
N CYS A 131 -3.62 -1.13 2.56
CA CYS A 131 -4.78 -0.26 2.74
C CYS A 131 -4.44 1.21 2.44
N ILE A 132 -3.25 1.69 2.85
CA ILE A 132 -2.76 3.02 2.47
C ILE A 132 -2.51 3.09 0.95
N ASN A 133 -1.96 2.04 0.35
CA ASN A 133 -1.79 1.95 -1.11
C ASN A 133 -3.14 2.11 -1.83
N ALA A 134 -4.19 1.39 -1.39
CA ALA A 134 -5.52 1.48 -1.97
C ALA A 134 -6.11 2.90 -1.87
N PHE A 135 -5.95 3.57 -0.72
CA PHE A 135 -6.33 4.97 -0.57
C PHE A 135 -5.61 5.87 -1.60
N PHE A 136 -4.29 5.76 -1.70
CA PHE A 136 -3.51 6.57 -2.63
C PHE A 136 -3.93 6.34 -4.08
N GLN A 137 -4.13 5.08 -4.48
CA GLN A 137 -4.57 4.71 -5.82
C GLN A 137 -5.91 5.39 -6.15
N GLU A 138 -6.88 5.34 -5.25
CA GLU A 138 -8.21 5.93 -5.50
C GLU A 138 -8.16 7.46 -5.49
N GLN A 139 -7.38 8.08 -4.62
CA GLN A 139 -7.24 9.54 -4.57
C GLN A 139 -6.59 10.09 -5.85
N TYR A 140 -5.50 9.49 -6.31
CA TYR A 140 -4.87 9.93 -7.56
C TYR A 140 -5.77 9.64 -8.76
N GLU A 141 -6.46 8.49 -8.80
CA GLU A 141 -7.40 8.17 -9.88
C GLU A 141 -8.53 9.22 -9.98
N GLN A 142 -9.06 9.67 -8.85
CA GLN A 142 -10.04 10.77 -8.80
C GLN A 142 -9.44 12.08 -9.30
N ARG A 143 -8.22 12.43 -8.88
CA ARG A 143 -7.56 13.69 -9.30
C ARG A 143 -7.16 13.68 -10.77
N ILE A 144 -6.69 12.55 -11.30
CA ILE A 144 -6.42 12.36 -12.73
C ILE A 144 -7.70 12.53 -13.53
N SER A 145 -8.81 11.93 -13.09
CA SER A 145 -10.12 12.07 -13.74
C SER A 145 -10.53 13.53 -13.91
N GLN A 146 -10.24 14.38 -12.91
CA GLN A 146 -10.62 15.79 -12.94
C GLN A 146 -9.94 16.55 -14.08
N VAL A 147 -8.71 16.19 -14.45
CA VAL A 147 -7.90 16.91 -15.45
C VAL A 147 -7.56 16.05 -16.67
N ALA A 148 -8.31 14.96 -16.91
CA ALA A 148 -8.00 13.99 -17.96
C ALA A 148 -7.82 14.63 -19.35
N ASP A 149 -8.64 15.63 -19.68
CA ASP A 149 -8.57 16.35 -20.96
C ASP A 149 -7.27 17.15 -21.13
N ASP A 150 -6.72 17.68 -20.02
CA ASP A 150 -5.50 18.48 -20.00
C ASP A 150 -4.23 17.60 -19.96
N LEU A 151 -4.37 16.35 -19.50
CA LEU A 151 -3.31 15.36 -19.49
C LEU A 151 -3.13 14.66 -20.84
N ASN A 152 -4.10 14.75 -21.75
CA ASN A 152 -4.04 14.11 -23.06
C ASN A 152 -3.29 14.99 -24.08
N PRO A 153 -2.10 14.58 -24.57
CA PRO A 153 -1.37 15.34 -25.59
C PRO A 153 -2.13 15.44 -26.93
N ASP A 154 -3.14 14.59 -27.16
CA ASP A 154 -3.94 14.53 -28.39
C ASP A 154 -5.27 15.31 -28.32
N SER A 155 -5.69 15.83 -27.16
CA SER A 155 -6.95 16.61 -27.04
C SER A 155 -6.95 17.89 -27.87
N ARG A 156 -5.79 18.37 -28.31
CA ARG A 156 -5.64 19.52 -29.23
C ARG A 156 -5.39 19.15 -30.70
N ARG A 157 -5.18 17.87 -31.05
CA ARG A 157 -4.73 17.47 -32.40
C ARG A 157 -5.82 16.84 -33.29
N PHE A 158 -6.92 16.34 -32.73
CA PHE A 158 -7.96 15.63 -33.48
C PHE A 158 -9.24 16.42 -33.77
N HIS A 159 -9.16 17.74 -33.91
CA HIS A 159 -10.24 18.51 -34.56
C HIS A 159 -10.30 18.31 -36.09
N GLY A 160 -9.70 17.25 -36.67
CA GLY A 160 -9.56 17.18 -38.13
C GLY A 160 -9.42 15.83 -38.84
N SER A 161 -9.38 14.66 -38.17
CA SER A 161 -9.26 13.39 -38.91
C SER A 161 -9.96 12.22 -38.21
N PRO A 162 -10.76 11.40 -38.93
CA PRO A 162 -11.42 10.23 -38.37
C PRO A 162 -10.44 9.04 -38.27
N PRO A 163 -10.57 8.15 -37.27
CA PRO A 163 -9.70 6.97 -37.15
C PRO A 163 -10.05 5.91 -38.22
N LEU A 164 -9.01 5.30 -38.80
CA LEU A 164 -9.11 4.12 -39.64
C LEU A 164 -9.06 2.86 -38.75
N GLY A 165 -10.17 2.12 -38.69
CA GLY A 165 -10.30 0.86 -37.95
C GLY A 165 -11.01 1.04 -36.59
N GLY A 166 -11.99 0.18 -36.30
CA GLY A 166 -13.00 0.34 -35.24
C GLY A 166 -12.43 0.84 -33.89
N PRO A 167 -12.85 2.01 -33.37
CA PRO A 167 -11.96 2.84 -32.56
C PRO A 167 -12.22 2.82 -31.05
N GLU A 168 -13.36 2.33 -30.57
CA GLU A 168 -13.75 2.56 -29.17
C GLU A 168 -13.02 1.63 -28.19
N ASP A 169 -12.97 0.32 -28.45
CA ASP A 169 -12.42 -0.64 -27.46
C ASP A 169 -10.88 -0.66 -27.40
N ALA A 170 -10.19 -0.43 -28.53
CA ALA A 170 -8.73 -0.50 -28.58
C ALA A 170 -8.04 0.78 -28.05
N VAL A 171 -8.69 1.93 -28.22
CA VAL A 171 -8.20 3.22 -27.70
C VAL A 171 -8.44 3.31 -26.19
N ASP A 172 -9.59 2.82 -25.71
CA ASP A 172 -9.93 2.78 -24.29
C ASP A 172 -8.99 1.85 -23.50
N LEU A 173 -8.69 0.66 -24.02
CA LEU A 173 -7.72 -0.26 -23.39
C LEU A 173 -6.29 0.29 -23.34
N GLY A 174 -5.88 1.05 -24.37
CA GLY A 174 -4.56 1.70 -24.42
C GLY A 174 -4.43 2.89 -23.46
N LEU A 175 -5.49 3.70 -23.35
CA LEU A 175 -5.57 4.80 -22.40
C LEU A 175 -5.69 4.31 -20.96
N GLY A 176 -6.52 3.28 -20.71
CA GLY A 176 -6.68 2.66 -19.38
C GLY A 176 -5.40 2.03 -18.86
N ARG A 177 -4.63 1.34 -19.72
CA ARG A 177 -3.32 0.78 -19.35
C ARG A 177 -2.29 1.88 -19.04
N THR A 178 -2.24 2.92 -19.87
CA THR A 178 -1.38 4.09 -19.66
C THR A 178 -1.71 4.79 -18.33
N ARG A 179 -3.00 4.94 -18.03
CA ARG A 179 -3.52 5.56 -16.81
C ARG A 179 -3.18 4.75 -15.54
N TYR A 180 -3.31 3.43 -15.58
CA TYR A 180 -2.88 2.55 -14.48
C TYR A 180 -1.39 2.75 -14.15
N PHE A 181 -0.53 2.81 -15.16
CA PHE A 181 0.91 3.03 -14.96
C PHE A 181 1.22 4.43 -14.42
N PHE A 182 0.50 5.45 -14.88
CA PHE A 182 0.62 6.80 -14.34
C PHE A 182 0.23 6.85 -12.86
N ASN A 183 -0.84 6.14 -12.49
CA ASN A 183 -1.27 6.08 -11.10
C ASN A 183 -0.20 5.42 -10.22
N ASN A 184 0.30 4.25 -10.62
CA ASN A 184 1.37 3.54 -9.90
C ASN A 184 2.62 4.41 -9.72
N PHE A 185 2.98 5.20 -10.74
CA PHE A 185 4.10 6.13 -10.62
C PHE A 185 3.86 7.19 -9.55
N LEU A 186 2.71 7.88 -9.59
CA LEU A 186 2.36 8.94 -8.65
C LEU A 186 2.25 8.44 -7.22
N VAL A 187 1.64 7.26 -7.03
CA VAL A 187 1.53 6.57 -5.74
C VAL A 187 2.93 6.30 -5.16
N SER A 188 3.87 5.85 -6.00
CA SER A 188 5.25 5.57 -5.59
C SER A 188 6.05 6.82 -5.17
N GLN A 189 5.53 8.03 -5.40
CA GLN A 189 6.16 9.28 -4.94
C GLN A 189 5.88 9.56 -3.46
N GLY A 190 5.03 8.78 -2.79
CA GLY A 190 4.81 8.90 -1.35
C GLY A 190 3.96 10.09 -0.91
N LEU A 191 3.89 10.26 0.41
CA LEU A 191 2.93 11.12 1.12
C LEU A 191 3.06 12.61 0.78
N PRO A 192 4.25 13.23 0.66
CA PRO A 192 4.35 14.66 0.39
C PRO A 192 3.66 15.09 -0.90
N LEU A 193 3.78 14.28 -1.97
CA LEU A 193 3.15 14.60 -3.25
C LEU A 193 1.64 14.48 -3.16
N LEU A 194 1.12 13.41 -2.53
CA LEU A 194 -0.33 13.27 -2.39
C LEU A 194 -0.90 14.42 -1.55
N ALA A 195 -0.24 14.76 -0.43
CA ALA A 195 -0.68 15.86 0.42
C ALA A 195 -0.68 17.22 -0.31
N SER A 196 0.23 17.46 -1.25
CA SER A 196 0.19 18.67 -2.08
C SER A 196 -0.93 18.58 -3.11
N VAL A 197 -1.04 17.48 -3.85
CA VAL A 197 -2.05 17.27 -4.89
C VAL A 197 -3.47 17.40 -4.34
N LEU A 198 -3.73 16.88 -3.15
CA LEU A 198 -5.05 16.97 -2.52
C LEU A 198 -5.42 18.40 -2.07
N ARG A 199 -4.44 19.30 -1.92
CA ARG A 199 -4.68 20.71 -1.57
C ARG A 199 -4.95 21.59 -2.79
N ILE A 200 -4.45 21.19 -3.96
CA ILE A 200 -4.61 21.97 -5.19
C ILE A 200 -6.10 21.99 -5.59
N GLN A 201 -6.62 23.19 -5.79
CA GLN A 201 -7.98 23.44 -6.28
C GLN A 201 -7.98 23.98 -7.71
N ASP A 202 -6.90 24.68 -8.09
CA ASP A 202 -6.76 25.20 -9.44
C ASP A 202 -6.49 24.07 -10.44
N ARG A 203 -7.25 24.07 -11.53
CA ARG A 203 -7.24 22.98 -12.52
C ARG A 203 -5.92 22.94 -13.28
N GLU A 204 -5.39 24.10 -13.66
CA GLU A 204 -4.15 24.20 -14.43
C GLU A 204 -2.94 23.83 -13.56
N GLU A 205 -2.91 24.30 -12.31
CA GLU A 205 -1.91 23.92 -11.32
C GLU A 205 -1.93 22.41 -11.03
N LEU A 206 -3.13 21.80 -10.95
CA LEU A 206 -3.28 20.36 -10.74
C LEU A 206 -2.71 19.59 -11.92
N ALA A 207 -3.11 19.94 -13.15
CA ALA A 207 -2.61 19.32 -14.36
C ALA A 207 -1.08 19.47 -14.47
N GLY A 208 -0.56 20.67 -14.24
CA GLY A 208 0.87 20.96 -14.26
C GLY A 208 1.65 20.18 -13.20
N THR A 209 1.12 20.05 -11.98
CA THR A 209 1.74 19.29 -10.89
C THR A 209 1.78 17.80 -11.21
N LEU A 210 0.68 17.23 -11.72
CA LEU A 210 0.64 15.83 -12.14
C LEU A 210 1.64 15.60 -13.28
N LEU A 211 1.62 16.42 -14.33
CA LEU A 211 2.56 16.36 -15.47
C LEU A 211 4.03 16.44 -15.05
N ALA A 212 4.37 17.36 -14.14
CA ALA A 212 5.75 17.51 -13.64
C ALA A 212 6.23 16.28 -12.86
N ASN A 213 5.30 15.52 -12.29
CA ASN A 213 5.56 14.28 -11.57
C ASN A 213 5.16 13.06 -12.42
N MET A 214 5.22 13.15 -13.75
CA MET A 214 5.10 12.01 -14.65
C MET A 214 6.44 11.67 -15.31
N HIS A 215 6.67 10.39 -15.56
CA HIS A 215 7.80 9.93 -16.36
C HIS A 215 7.41 8.77 -17.28
N HIS A 216 7.50 8.97 -18.59
CA HIS A 216 7.07 8.02 -19.62
C HIS A 216 7.89 6.71 -19.71
N SER A 217 8.89 6.53 -18.85
CA SER A 217 9.78 5.35 -18.86
C SER A 217 9.94 4.72 -17.48
N ALA A 218 9.07 5.10 -16.53
CA ALA A 218 9.07 4.51 -15.22
C ALA A 218 8.48 3.11 -15.24
N SER A 219 8.89 2.28 -14.27
CA SER A 219 8.30 0.96 -14.10
C SER A 219 6.81 1.13 -13.77
N ASP A 220 6.02 0.33 -14.47
CA ASP A 220 4.59 0.15 -14.26
C ASP A 220 4.25 -0.62 -12.98
N THR A 221 5.22 -1.31 -12.41
CA THR A 221 5.00 -2.27 -11.33
C THR A 221 5.02 -1.58 -9.96
N TRP A 222 3.96 -1.75 -9.18
CA TRP A 222 3.88 -1.26 -7.81
C TRP A 222 3.38 -2.32 -6.83
N LEU A 223 2.96 -1.92 -5.63
CA LEU A 223 2.67 -2.83 -4.52
C LEU A 223 1.60 -3.88 -4.81
N ASP A 224 0.57 -3.53 -5.58
CA ASP A 224 -0.46 -4.48 -6.00
C ASP A 224 0.12 -5.57 -6.92
N ASP A 225 1.06 -5.21 -7.78
CA ASP A 225 1.72 -6.15 -8.69
C ASP A 225 2.75 -7.01 -7.94
N ILE A 226 3.56 -6.40 -7.06
CA ILE A 226 4.62 -7.06 -6.28
C ILE A 226 4.06 -8.03 -5.23
N THR A 227 2.84 -7.79 -4.77
CA THR A 227 2.13 -8.70 -3.86
C THR A 227 1.17 -9.63 -4.62
N GLY A 228 1.38 -9.76 -5.93
CA GLY A 228 0.71 -10.67 -6.84
C GLY A 228 1.13 -12.13 -6.70
N ASN A 229 0.39 -13.01 -7.36
CA ASN A 229 0.52 -14.47 -7.19
C ASN A 229 1.92 -14.99 -7.58
N THR A 230 2.47 -14.50 -8.69
CA THR A 230 3.79 -14.91 -9.21
C THR A 230 4.91 -14.60 -8.23
N ASP A 231 4.96 -13.36 -7.73
CA ASP A 231 6.00 -12.93 -6.80
C ASP A 231 5.89 -13.62 -5.43
N MET A 232 4.66 -13.93 -4.99
CA MET A 232 4.43 -14.70 -3.76
C MET A 232 4.91 -16.15 -3.88
N HIS A 233 4.73 -16.79 -5.04
CA HIS A 233 5.31 -18.11 -5.31
C HIS A 233 6.84 -18.06 -5.35
N GLU A 234 7.41 -17.08 -6.06
CA GLU A 234 8.86 -16.90 -6.14
C GLU A 234 9.47 -16.61 -4.75
N ARG A 235 8.75 -15.90 -3.88
CA ARG A 235 9.13 -15.71 -2.47
C ARG A 235 9.24 -17.03 -1.73
N TRP A 236 8.24 -17.91 -1.84
CA TRP A 236 8.26 -19.21 -1.16
C TRP A 236 9.41 -20.09 -1.64
N GLU A 237 9.60 -20.19 -2.96
CA GLU A 237 10.67 -21.00 -3.54
C GLU A 237 12.07 -20.54 -3.10
N ARG A 238 12.26 -19.23 -2.95
CA ARG A 238 13.60 -18.65 -2.70
C ARG A 238 13.86 -18.28 -1.26
N SER A 239 12.82 -18.10 -0.45
CA SER A 239 12.92 -17.42 0.85
C SER A 239 11.83 -17.87 1.82
N TYR A 240 11.57 -19.18 1.87
CA TYR A 240 10.69 -19.79 2.87
C TYR A 240 11.14 -19.42 4.29
N SER A 241 10.21 -18.87 5.08
CA SER A 241 10.49 -18.25 6.37
C SER A 241 9.89 -19.01 7.54
N LYS A 242 10.28 -18.65 8.77
CA LYS A 242 9.65 -19.18 9.99
C LYS A 242 8.14 -18.86 10.07
N ARG A 243 7.69 -17.80 9.39
CA ARG A 243 6.27 -17.43 9.32
C ARG A 243 5.51 -18.36 8.37
N ASP A 244 6.14 -18.76 7.27
CA ASP A 244 5.56 -19.77 6.37
C ASP A 244 5.42 -21.12 7.10
N ALA A 245 6.45 -21.54 7.86
CA ALA A 245 6.37 -22.73 8.71
C ALA A 245 5.24 -22.64 9.75
N ALA A 246 5.09 -21.49 10.42
CA ALA A 246 4.04 -21.27 11.41
C ALA A 246 2.62 -21.36 10.80
N GLN A 247 2.46 -20.91 9.55
CA GLN A 247 1.21 -21.06 8.80
C GLN A 247 0.95 -22.53 8.45
N ASP A 248 1.95 -23.23 7.93
CA ASP A 248 1.80 -24.64 7.50
C ASP A 248 1.50 -25.57 8.67
N GLU A 249 2.08 -25.27 9.85
CA GLU A 249 1.77 -25.94 11.11
C GLU A 249 0.37 -25.60 11.67
N GLY A 250 -0.29 -24.58 11.12
CA GLY A 250 -1.59 -24.10 11.59
C GLY A 250 -1.52 -23.54 13.02
N ARG A 251 -0.43 -22.84 13.37
CA ARG A 251 -0.25 -22.33 14.74
C ARG A 251 -1.44 -21.45 15.16
N PRO A 252 -1.93 -21.60 16.40
CA PRO A 252 -3.03 -20.77 16.88
C PRO A 252 -2.60 -19.31 17.02
N MET A 253 -3.52 -18.41 16.68
CA MET A 253 -3.38 -16.96 16.74
C MET A 253 -4.70 -16.37 17.24
N PRO A 254 -5.04 -16.57 18.52
CA PRO A 254 -6.27 -16.03 19.10
C PRO A 254 -6.20 -14.51 19.20
N PHE A 255 -7.35 -13.85 19.18
CA PHE A 255 -7.42 -12.41 19.42
C PHE A 255 -7.13 -12.10 20.90
N GLN A 256 -6.13 -11.24 21.15
CA GLN A 256 -5.68 -10.89 22.51
C GLN A 256 -6.11 -9.49 22.93
N GLY A 257 -6.91 -8.80 22.12
CA GLY A 257 -7.27 -7.40 22.33
C GLY A 257 -6.59 -6.45 21.35
N ASP A 258 -7.02 -5.19 21.38
CA ASP A 258 -6.53 -4.14 20.49
C ASP A 258 -5.20 -3.56 20.96
N GLU A 259 -4.12 -4.31 20.69
CA GLU A 259 -2.75 -3.88 20.94
C GLU A 259 -2.03 -3.59 19.62
N LEU A 260 -1.05 -2.68 19.67
CA LEU A 260 -0.35 -2.24 18.46
C LEU A 260 0.49 -3.35 17.80
N GLY A 261 1.08 -4.24 18.58
CA GLY A 261 1.93 -5.32 18.07
C GLY A 261 1.17 -6.60 17.71
N SER A 262 -0.11 -6.66 18.06
CA SER A 262 -0.94 -7.86 17.95
C SER A 262 -1.84 -7.78 16.70
N PRO A 263 -2.23 -8.93 16.11
CA PRO A 263 -3.13 -8.94 14.97
C PRO A 263 -4.49 -8.32 15.36
N PRO A 264 -5.04 -7.39 14.56
CA PRO A 264 -6.38 -6.86 14.75
C PRO A 264 -7.45 -7.95 14.62
N LEU A 265 -8.60 -7.75 15.24
CA LEU A 265 -9.68 -8.76 15.25
C LEU A 265 -10.08 -9.19 13.82
N ALA A 266 -10.15 -8.26 12.87
CA ALA A 266 -10.51 -8.58 11.49
C ALA A 266 -9.57 -9.63 10.86
N TRP A 267 -8.26 -9.56 11.14
CA TRP A 267 -7.28 -10.53 10.67
C TRP A 267 -7.49 -11.91 11.29
N VAL A 268 -7.74 -11.94 12.59
CA VAL A 268 -7.98 -13.18 13.34
C VAL A 268 -9.24 -13.88 12.81
N LEU A 269 -10.29 -13.11 12.49
CA LEU A 269 -11.56 -13.64 11.99
C LEU A 269 -11.42 -14.29 10.60
N ILE A 270 -10.82 -13.59 9.62
CA ILE A 270 -10.71 -14.14 8.25
C ILE A 270 -9.85 -15.40 8.18
N TRP A 271 -8.93 -15.58 9.13
CA TRP A 271 -8.06 -16.75 9.20
C TRP A 271 -8.50 -17.80 10.24
N GLY A 272 -9.66 -17.62 10.88
CA GLY A 272 -10.24 -18.60 11.81
C GLY A 272 -9.34 -18.91 13.00
N GLU A 273 -8.73 -17.89 13.61
CA GLU A 273 -7.80 -18.00 14.75
C GLU A 273 -6.54 -18.84 14.48
N ALA A 274 -6.20 -19.11 13.22
CA ALA A 274 -4.93 -19.72 12.83
C ALA A 274 -4.02 -18.69 12.17
N TYR A 275 -2.72 -18.78 12.46
CA TYR A 275 -1.70 -17.93 11.86
C TYR A 275 -1.71 -18.06 10.34
N SER A 276 -1.56 -16.93 9.64
CA SER A 276 -1.46 -16.88 8.18
C SER A 276 -0.39 -15.88 7.77
N ASN A 277 0.49 -16.29 6.86
CA ASN A 277 1.51 -15.50 6.18
C ASN A 277 1.10 -15.13 4.73
N LEU A 278 -0.20 -15.22 4.44
CA LEU A 278 -0.81 -14.84 3.16
C LEU A 278 -1.28 -13.39 3.23
N PHE A 279 -0.81 -12.56 2.31
CA PHE A 279 -1.15 -11.15 2.15
C PHE A 279 -1.18 -10.79 0.65
N GLY A 280 -1.58 -9.58 0.30
CA GLY A 280 -1.61 -9.15 -1.10
C GLY A 280 -2.74 -9.82 -1.86
N ILE A 281 -2.41 -10.53 -2.93
CA ILE A 281 -3.39 -11.18 -3.82
C ILE A 281 -4.37 -12.13 -3.10
N PHE A 282 -4.02 -12.63 -1.91
CA PHE A 282 -4.86 -13.54 -1.13
C PHE A 282 -5.95 -12.85 -0.31
N ILE A 283 -5.91 -11.52 -0.21
CA ILE A 283 -6.90 -10.72 0.51
C ILE A 283 -7.78 -9.98 -0.51
N PRO A 284 -9.12 -10.02 -0.36
CA PRO A 284 -10.03 -9.28 -1.24
C PRO A 284 -9.67 -7.78 -1.29
N LYS A 285 -9.49 -7.24 -2.51
CA LYS A 285 -9.24 -5.79 -2.71
C LYS A 285 -10.30 -4.89 -2.06
N PRO A 286 -11.61 -5.22 -2.06
CA PRO A 286 -12.64 -4.40 -1.41
C PRO A 286 -12.38 -4.13 0.08
N LEU A 287 -11.82 -5.10 0.81
CA LEU A 287 -11.52 -4.96 2.24
C LEU A 287 -10.56 -3.80 2.53
N ARG A 288 -9.63 -3.53 1.60
CA ARG A 288 -8.66 -2.44 1.74
C ARG A 288 -9.30 -1.06 1.59
N ARG A 289 -10.43 -0.95 0.88
CA ARG A 289 -11.12 0.33 0.64
C ARG A 289 -11.72 0.93 1.90
N TRP A 290 -12.13 0.06 2.83
CA TRP A 290 -12.61 0.49 4.14
C TRP A 290 -11.59 0.25 5.25
N GLY A 291 -10.36 -0.15 4.92
CA GLY A 291 -9.27 -0.26 5.89
C GLY A 291 -9.49 -1.34 6.95
N TYR A 292 -9.98 -2.53 6.57
CA TYR A 292 -10.42 -3.58 7.49
C TYR A 292 -9.48 -3.91 8.65
N ILE A 293 -8.18 -3.73 8.45
CA ILE A 293 -7.12 -4.02 9.42
C ILE A 293 -6.85 -2.88 10.41
N MET A 294 -7.39 -1.68 10.16
CA MET A 294 -7.08 -0.48 10.95
C MET A 294 -7.91 -0.39 12.22
N TRP A 295 -9.09 -0.99 12.22
CA TRP A 295 -10.14 -0.74 13.21
C TRP A 295 -10.05 -1.66 14.41
N ASP A 296 -10.39 -1.10 15.57
CA ASP A 296 -10.48 -1.86 16.80
C ASP A 296 -11.70 -2.80 16.79
N ALA A 297 -11.63 -3.87 17.58
CA ALA A 297 -12.70 -4.85 17.71
C ALA A 297 -14.06 -4.20 18.04
N ARG A 298 -14.03 -3.17 18.90
CA ARG A 298 -15.22 -2.39 19.26
C ARG A 298 -15.85 -1.71 18.05
N ARG A 299 -15.06 -1.06 17.19
CA ARG A 299 -15.60 -0.38 16.00
C ARG A 299 -16.19 -1.37 15.03
N LEU A 300 -15.54 -2.52 14.84
CA LEU A 300 -16.05 -3.58 13.97
C LEU A 300 -17.43 -4.08 14.42
N GLU A 301 -17.66 -4.16 15.73
CA GLU A 301 -18.95 -4.52 16.32
C GLU A 301 -19.99 -3.40 16.13
N GLU A 302 -19.67 -2.17 16.53
CA GLU A 302 -20.62 -1.04 16.52
C GLU A 302 -21.08 -0.63 15.11
N THR A 303 -20.25 -0.87 14.10
CA THR A 303 -20.53 -0.51 12.70
C THR A 303 -21.12 -1.65 11.87
N GLY A 304 -21.19 -2.87 12.42
CA GLY A 304 -21.55 -4.07 11.65
C GLY A 304 -20.49 -4.48 10.62
N ALA A 305 -19.27 -3.94 10.70
CA ALA A 305 -18.19 -4.24 9.75
C ALA A 305 -17.76 -5.71 9.76
N LYS A 306 -18.04 -6.46 10.83
CA LYS A 306 -17.83 -7.91 10.87
C LYS A 306 -18.63 -8.63 9.78
N ASP A 307 -19.88 -8.22 9.54
CA ASP A 307 -20.72 -8.85 8.52
C ASP A 307 -20.21 -8.51 7.11
N VAL A 308 -19.78 -7.26 6.91
CA VAL A 308 -19.14 -6.81 5.67
C VAL A 308 -17.87 -7.61 5.39
N LEU A 309 -17.01 -7.77 6.40
CA LEU A 309 -15.78 -8.56 6.35
C LEU A 309 -16.05 -10.00 5.91
N MET A 310 -16.99 -10.68 6.58
CA MET A 310 -17.29 -12.08 6.28
C MET A 310 -17.94 -12.25 4.91
N ARG A 311 -18.78 -11.31 4.49
CA ARG A 311 -19.39 -11.32 3.14
C ARG A 311 -18.33 -11.17 2.05
N GLU A 312 -17.47 -10.15 2.12
CA GLU A 312 -16.43 -9.92 1.10
C GLU A 312 -15.40 -11.06 1.07
N TRP A 313 -15.09 -11.65 2.24
CA TRP A 313 -14.25 -12.84 2.33
C TRP A 313 -14.91 -14.05 1.64
N TYR A 314 -16.18 -14.28 1.91
CA TYR A 314 -16.95 -15.37 1.31
C TYR A 314 -17.12 -15.19 -0.21
N GLU A 315 -17.32 -13.97 -0.70
CA GLU A 315 -17.42 -13.69 -2.14
C GLU A 315 -16.16 -14.13 -2.90
N MET A 316 -14.98 -13.91 -2.31
CA MET A 316 -13.71 -14.32 -2.92
C MET A 316 -13.45 -15.83 -2.78
N TRP A 317 -13.67 -16.40 -1.60
CA TRP A 317 -13.22 -17.76 -1.27
C TRP A 317 -14.32 -18.82 -1.15
N GLN A 318 -15.59 -18.44 -1.30
CA GLN A 318 -16.76 -19.32 -1.28
C GLN A 318 -16.82 -20.23 -0.04
N GLY A 319 -16.39 -19.71 1.11
CA GLY A 319 -16.42 -20.42 2.40
C GLY A 319 -15.17 -21.25 2.74
N GLY A 320 -14.15 -21.26 1.88
CA GLY A 320 -12.82 -21.79 2.20
C GLY A 320 -11.77 -20.68 2.35
N ASP A 321 -10.50 -21.05 2.19
CA ASP A 321 -9.41 -20.10 1.92
C ASP A 321 -8.27 -20.76 1.09
N TYR A 322 -7.24 -19.98 0.75
CA TYR A 322 -6.10 -20.50 -0.03
C TYR A 322 -5.33 -21.63 0.68
N ARG A 323 -5.33 -21.68 2.02
CA ARG A 323 -4.65 -22.75 2.79
C ARG A 323 -5.30 -24.10 2.54
N ASP A 324 -6.60 -24.15 2.27
CA ASP A 324 -7.29 -25.39 1.88
C ASP A 324 -6.76 -25.92 0.54
N SER A 325 -6.50 -25.00 -0.41
CA SER A 325 -5.88 -25.33 -1.69
C SER A 325 -4.44 -25.82 -1.52
N LEU A 326 -3.64 -25.16 -0.65
CA LEU A 326 -2.27 -25.58 -0.32
C LEU A 326 -2.23 -26.98 0.32
N ARG A 327 -3.11 -27.25 1.29
CA ARG A 327 -3.23 -28.57 1.94
C ARG A 327 -3.58 -29.65 0.91
N ALA A 328 -4.55 -29.38 0.03
CA ALA A 328 -4.95 -30.31 -1.02
C ALA A 328 -3.84 -30.59 -2.04
N TRP A 329 -2.91 -29.65 -2.25
CA TRP A 329 -1.74 -29.81 -3.11
C TRP A 329 -0.66 -30.69 -2.44
N ASN A 330 -0.37 -30.42 -1.16
CA ASN A 330 0.63 -31.18 -0.38
C ASN A 330 0.23 -32.65 -0.15
N HIS A 331 -1.06 -32.98 -0.14
CA HIS A 331 -1.54 -34.37 -0.02
C HIS A 331 -1.50 -35.19 -1.33
N ARG A 332 -1.17 -34.58 -2.47
CA ARG A 332 -1.03 -35.28 -3.76
C ARG A 332 0.43 -35.58 -4.14
N GLY A 333 1.39 -35.19 -3.30
CA GLY A 333 2.84 -35.36 -3.52
C GLY A 333 3.40 -36.62 -2.89
#